data_AF-X1VYF7-F1
#
_entry.id   AF-X1VYF7-F1
#
_cell.length_a   1.000
_cell.length_b   1.000
_cell.length_c   1.000
_cell.angle_alpha   90.00
_cell.angle_beta   90.00
_cell.angle_gamma   90.00
#
_symmetry.space_group_name_H-M   'P 1'
#
loop_
_entity.id
_entity.type
_entity.pdbx_description
1 polymer ?
#
loop_
_entity_poly.entity_id
_entity_poly.type
_entity_poly.pdbx_seq_one_letter_code
_entity_poly.pdbx_strand_id
1 'polypeptide(L)'
;MPDLATQFAALRTGKVDHMISIPWTQKDALTTAAPELQWSLVSDSSVFSLWLKNTIEPFSNVKVRQALWMAIDREALTEALFPPGVGTMDYAAQKDWRGIYIPFDELTETAKMVRTYDPVAAKALLAEAGYPSGFNTKVQYHAV
;
A
#
# COMPACT_ATOMS: atom_id res chain seq x y z
N MET A 1 -17.38 -21.34 4.62
CA MET A 1 -16.79 -21.96 5.82
C MET A 1 -16.11 -20.85 6.62
N PRO A 2 -16.44 -20.62 7.89
CA PRO A 2 -16.03 -19.39 8.57
C PRO A 2 -14.62 -19.43 9.18
N ASP A 3 -14.15 -20.57 9.70
CA ASP A 3 -12.84 -20.65 10.37
C ASP A 3 -11.72 -21.11 9.41
N LEU A 4 -10.51 -20.60 9.64
CA LEU A 4 -9.36 -20.82 8.76
C LEU A 4 -8.82 -22.26 8.84
N ALA A 5 -8.87 -22.88 10.03
CA ALA A 5 -8.37 -24.23 10.24
C ALA A 5 -9.18 -25.26 9.42
N THR A 6 -10.51 -25.14 9.42
CA THR A 6 -11.39 -26.01 8.64
C THR A 6 -11.22 -25.78 7.13
N GLN A 7 -11.00 -24.54 6.70
CA GLN A 7 -10.69 -24.23 5.29
C GLN A 7 -9.40 -24.92 4.84
N PHE A 8 -8.34 -24.85 5.64
CA PHE A 8 -7.07 -25.51 5.33
C PHE A 8 -7.20 -27.04 5.31
N ALA A 9 -7.96 -27.61 6.25
CA ALA A 9 -8.24 -29.05 6.24
C ALA A 9 -9.00 -29.49 4.99
N ALA A 10 -9.99 -28.70 4.55
CA ALA A 10 -10.72 -28.98 3.31
C ALA A 10 -9.83 -28.89 2.06
N LEU A 11 -8.93 -27.91 2.01
CA LEU A 11 -7.95 -27.77 0.93
C LEU A 11 -7.00 -28.99 0.87
N ARG A 12 -6.42 -29.38 2.01
CA ARG A 12 -5.51 -30.54 2.10
C ARG A 12 -6.17 -31.88 1.77
N THR A 13 -7.47 -32.00 2.01
CA THR A 13 -8.23 -33.23 1.72
C THR A 13 -8.84 -33.24 0.32
N GLY A 14 -8.62 -32.21 -0.49
CA GLY A 14 -9.21 -32.08 -1.82
C GLY A 14 -10.72 -31.87 -1.81
N LYS A 15 -11.31 -31.50 -0.65
CA LYS A 15 -12.72 -31.08 -0.58
C LYS A 15 -12.93 -29.68 -1.17
N VAL A 16 -11.86 -28.91 -1.26
CA VAL A 16 -11.79 -27.61 -1.93
C VAL A 16 -10.58 -27.64 -2.84
N ASP A 17 -10.79 -27.32 -4.12
CA ASP A 17 -9.72 -27.31 -5.12
C ASP A 17 -8.95 -25.98 -5.16
N HIS A 18 -9.55 -24.89 -4.67
CA HIS A 18 -8.97 -23.55 -4.74
C HIS A 18 -9.35 -22.69 -3.53
N MET A 19 -8.38 -21.99 -2.98
CA MET A 19 -8.56 -21.07 -1.85
C MET A 19 -7.82 -19.76 -2.11
N ILE A 20 -8.52 -18.65 -1.91
CA ILE A 20 -7.98 -17.29 -2.07
C ILE A 20 -7.73 -16.64 -0.72
N SER A 21 -6.96 -15.56 -0.69
CA SER A 21 -6.71 -14.73 0.50
C SER A 21 -6.09 -15.50 1.67
N ILE A 22 -5.14 -16.38 1.38
CA ILE A 22 -4.38 -17.12 2.39
C ILE A 22 -3.50 -16.15 3.18
N PRO A 23 -3.61 -16.05 4.52
CA PRO A 23 -2.71 -15.21 5.30
C PRO A 23 -1.26 -15.61 5.10
N TRP A 24 -0.38 -14.62 4.89
CA TRP A 24 1.04 -14.86 4.64
C TRP A 24 1.74 -15.65 5.74
N THR A 25 1.33 -15.46 6.98
CA THR A 25 1.83 -16.20 8.15
C THR A 25 1.56 -17.71 8.09
N GLN A 26 0.63 -18.15 7.25
CA GLN A 26 0.25 -19.56 7.08
C GLN A 26 0.87 -20.21 5.83
N LYS A 27 1.50 -19.43 4.95
CA LYS A 27 2.03 -19.92 3.67
C LYS A 27 3.04 -21.03 3.86
N ASP A 28 4.04 -20.85 4.74
CA ASP A 28 5.11 -21.83 4.92
C ASP A 28 4.59 -23.12 5.57
N ALA A 29 3.69 -22.99 6.55
CA ALA A 29 3.05 -24.13 7.20
C ALA A 29 2.19 -24.94 6.22
N LEU A 30 1.46 -24.28 5.32
CA LEU A 30 0.69 -24.94 4.26
C LEU A 30 1.58 -25.58 3.21
N THR A 31 2.62 -24.87 2.75
CA THR A 31 3.59 -25.38 1.76
C THR A 31 4.30 -26.64 2.27
N THR A 32 4.63 -26.67 3.56
CA THR A 32 5.24 -27.83 4.21
C THR A 32 4.26 -29.00 4.34
N ALA A 33 3.01 -28.71 4.73
CA ALA A 33 2.02 -29.74 5.01
C ALA A 33 1.37 -30.35 3.75
N ALA A 34 1.40 -29.64 2.62
CA ALA A 34 0.79 -30.04 1.36
C ALA A 34 1.65 -29.53 0.18
N PRO A 35 2.82 -30.16 -0.08
CA PRO A 35 3.76 -29.72 -1.11
C PRO A 35 3.23 -29.85 -2.53
N GLU A 36 2.15 -30.60 -2.75
CA GLU A 36 1.46 -30.75 -4.02
C GLU A 36 0.61 -29.52 -4.40
N LEU A 37 0.31 -28.62 -3.45
CA LEU A 37 -0.47 -27.43 -3.72
C LEU A 37 0.29 -26.47 -4.64
N GLN A 38 -0.42 -26.00 -5.66
CA GLN A 38 0.09 -24.95 -6.54
C GLN A 38 -0.21 -23.58 -5.95
N TRP A 39 0.80 -22.71 -5.94
CA TRP A 39 0.68 -21.34 -5.47
C TRP A 39 0.63 -20.38 -6.65
N SER A 40 -0.36 -19.49 -6.62
CA SER A 40 -0.40 -18.34 -7.53
C SER A 40 -0.35 -17.07 -6.69
N LEU A 41 0.60 -16.19 -7.00
CA LEU A 41 0.57 -14.82 -6.52
C LEU A 41 -0.18 -14.00 -7.56
N VAL A 42 -1.29 -13.42 -7.14
CA VAL A 42 -2.07 -12.50 -7.97
C VAL A 42 -1.98 -11.11 -7.38
N SER A 43 -1.88 -10.10 -8.25
CA SER A 43 -2.00 -8.70 -7.87
C SER A 43 -3.39 -8.49 -7.26
N ASP A 44 -3.44 -8.10 -5.99
CA ASP A 44 -4.68 -7.72 -5.32
C ASP A 44 -4.98 -6.25 -5.59
N SER A 45 -6.22 -5.89 -5.88
CA SER A 45 -6.66 -4.50 -6.06
C SER A 45 -6.81 -3.72 -4.75
N SER A 46 -6.55 -4.34 -3.59
CA SER A 46 -6.60 -3.66 -2.30
C SER A 46 -5.53 -2.58 -2.19
N VAL A 47 -5.96 -1.36 -1.86
CA VAL A 47 -5.07 -0.21 -1.64
C VAL A 47 -5.26 0.30 -0.22
N PHE A 48 -4.15 0.47 0.50
CA PHE A 48 -4.14 1.17 1.78
C PHE A 48 -3.85 2.65 1.54
N SER A 49 -4.87 3.49 1.69
CA SER A 49 -4.76 4.93 1.40
C SER A 49 -5.18 5.80 2.57
N LEU A 50 -4.48 6.91 2.73
CA LEU A 50 -4.92 8.04 3.55
C LEU A 50 -5.58 9.08 2.65
N TRP A 51 -6.85 9.37 2.90
CA TRP A 51 -7.63 10.33 2.13
C TRP A 51 -7.62 11.69 2.80
N LEU A 52 -7.29 12.73 2.04
CA LEU A 52 -7.31 14.11 2.50
C LEU A 52 -8.59 14.80 2.02
N LYS A 53 -9.27 15.50 2.91
CA LYS A 53 -10.43 16.33 2.53
C LYS A 53 -9.93 17.65 1.94
N ASN A 54 -9.76 17.68 0.61
CA ASN A 54 -9.18 18.81 -0.12
C ASN A 54 -9.99 20.12 -0.07
N THR A 55 -11.14 20.17 0.59
CA THR A 55 -11.98 21.37 0.71
C THR A 55 -11.84 22.08 2.06
N ILE A 56 -10.99 21.57 2.97
CA ILE A 56 -10.77 22.16 4.29
C ILE A 56 -9.29 22.47 4.48
N GLU A 57 -8.99 23.55 5.19
CA GLU A 57 -7.63 23.85 5.60
C GLU A 57 -7.10 22.74 6.55
N PRO A 58 -5.81 22.39 6.49
CA PRO A 58 -4.78 22.92 5.56
C PRO A 58 -4.73 22.18 4.22
N PHE A 59 -5.62 21.21 3.99
CA PHE A 59 -5.57 20.28 2.85
C PHE A 59 -6.10 20.88 1.53
N SER A 60 -6.77 22.03 1.57
CA SER A 60 -7.12 22.84 0.39
C SER A 60 -5.88 23.31 -0.37
N ASN A 61 -4.78 23.59 0.33
CA ASN A 61 -3.52 23.97 -0.30
C ASN A 61 -2.81 22.76 -0.94
N VAL A 62 -2.57 22.84 -2.26
CA VAL A 62 -1.88 21.78 -3.01
C VAL A 62 -0.47 21.50 -2.49
N LYS A 63 0.25 22.53 -2.03
CA LYS A 63 1.61 22.37 -1.48
C LYS A 63 1.61 21.56 -0.19
N VAL A 64 0.58 21.72 0.65
CA VAL A 64 0.42 20.89 1.86
C VAL A 64 0.25 19.43 1.47
N ARG A 65 -0.59 19.13 0.46
CA ARG A 65 -0.79 17.73 0.00
C ARG A 65 0.49 17.15 -0.61
N GLN A 66 1.21 17.92 -1.41
CA GLN A 66 2.51 17.51 -1.97
C GLN A 66 3.54 17.24 -0.88
N ALA A 67 3.64 18.11 0.13
CA ALA A 67 4.53 17.92 1.27
C ALA A 67 4.21 16.64 2.04
N LEU A 68 2.93 16.38 2.33
CA LEU A 68 2.50 15.15 3.01
C LEU A 68 2.81 13.90 2.19
N TRP A 69 2.68 13.98 0.86
CA TRP A 69 3.08 12.88 -0.01
C TRP A 69 4.57 12.59 0.07
N MET A 70 5.43 13.60 0.11
CA MET A 70 6.89 13.47 0.20
C MET A 70 7.40 13.10 1.60
N ALA A 71 6.62 13.36 2.64
CA ALA A 71 7.00 13.11 4.03
C ALA A 71 6.87 11.64 4.48
N ILE A 72 6.27 10.77 3.66
CA ILE A 72 6.02 9.37 4.00
C ILE A 72 7.00 8.47 3.25
N ASP A 73 7.81 7.73 4.00
CA ASP A 73 8.65 6.66 3.47
C ASP A 73 7.79 5.42 3.21
N ARG A 74 7.34 5.28 1.96
CA ARG A 74 6.46 4.18 1.56
C ARG A 74 7.22 2.87 1.37
N GLU A 75 8.51 2.94 1.07
CA GLU A 75 9.35 1.74 0.91
C GLU A 75 9.55 1.10 2.29
N ALA A 76 10.01 1.89 3.27
CA ALA A 76 10.14 1.41 4.65
C ALA A 76 8.80 0.94 5.25
N LEU A 77 7.69 1.62 4.94
CA LEU A 77 6.37 1.18 5.37
C LEU A 77 5.96 -0.15 4.73
N THR A 78 6.27 -0.34 3.45
CA THR A 78 5.95 -1.59 2.72
C THR A 78 6.75 -2.75 3.30
N GLU A 79 8.05 -2.56 3.53
CA GLU A 79 8.92 -3.57 4.14
C GLU A 79 8.51 -3.92 5.57
N ALA A 80 8.04 -2.94 6.34
CA ALA A 80 7.59 -3.17 7.72
C ALA A 80 6.25 -3.92 7.80
N LEU A 81 5.35 -3.71 6.83
CA LEU A 81 4.00 -4.27 6.86
C LEU A 81 3.84 -5.58 6.10
N PHE A 82 4.65 -5.81 5.06
CA PHE A 82 4.48 -6.94 4.15
C PHE A 82 5.75 -7.80 4.10
N PRO A 83 5.60 -9.14 3.93
CA PRO A 83 6.74 -9.99 3.59
C PRO A 83 7.45 -9.51 2.32
N PRO A 84 8.74 -9.81 2.17
CA PRO A 84 9.47 -9.51 0.94
C PRO A 84 8.74 -10.01 -0.32
N GLY A 85 8.54 -9.13 -1.29
CA GLY A 85 7.90 -9.44 -2.58
C GLY A 85 6.36 -9.47 -2.56
N VAL A 86 5.71 -9.08 -1.45
CA VAL A 86 4.25 -9.15 -1.28
C VAL A 86 3.56 -7.78 -1.30
N GLY A 87 4.27 -6.72 -0.93
CA GLY A 87 3.78 -5.35 -1.03
C GLY A 87 4.53 -4.60 -2.14
N THR A 88 3.80 -3.84 -2.95
CA THR A 88 4.40 -2.90 -3.89
C THR A 88 4.06 -1.48 -3.46
N MET A 89 5.03 -0.57 -3.58
CA MET A 89 4.77 0.85 -3.40
C MET A 89 3.62 1.30 -4.30
N ASP A 90 2.65 1.99 -3.69
CA ASP A 90 1.42 2.41 -4.34
C ASP A 90 1.71 3.36 -5.52
N TYR A 91 1.36 2.88 -6.71
CA TYR A 91 1.17 3.70 -7.89
C TYR A 91 -0.33 3.74 -8.18
N ALA A 92 -0.82 4.87 -8.70
CA ALA A 92 -2.23 5.04 -9.08
C ALA A 92 -2.77 3.93 -10.00
N ALA A 93 -1.88 3.18 -10.66
CA ALA A 93 -2.16 1.91 -11.31
C ALA A 93 -1.04 0.91 -11.00
N GLN A 94 -1.38 -0.36 -10.80
CA GLN A 94 -0.40 -1.43 -10.61
C GLN A 94 0.33 -1.75 -11.92
N LYS A 95 1.55 -2.30 -11.83
CA LYS A 95 2.37 -2.70 -13.00
C LYS A 95 1.62 -3.65 -13.94
N ASP A 96 0.77 -4.51 -13.38
CA ASP A 96 -0.01 -5.50 -14.13
C ASP A 96 -1.22 -4.89 -14.86
N TRP A 97 -1.61 -3.65 -14.51
CA TRP A 97 -2.75 -2.94 -15.11
C TRP A 97 -2.32 -2.30 -16.43
N ARG A 98 -2.09 -3.17 -17.42
CA ARG A 98 -1.68 -2.80 -18.78
C ARG A 98 -2.71 -1.82 -19.38
N GLY A 99 -2.23 -0.67 -19.86
CA GLY A 99 -3.05 0.38 -20.47
C GLY A 99 -3.24 1.63 -19.61
N ILE A 100 -3.01 1.56 -18.29
CA ILE A 100 -3.09 2.71 -17.38
C ILE A 100 -1.86 2.88 -16.48
N TYR A 101 -0.99 1.87 -16.39
CA TYR A 101 0.30 1.99 -15.72
C TYR A 101 1.26 2.88 -16.51
N ILE A 102 1.89 3.82 -15.81
CA ILE A 102 2.97 4.67 -16.34
C ILE A 102 4.23 4.38 -15.51
N PRO A 103 5.34 3.92 -16.11
CA PRO A 103 6.61 3.71 -15.41
C PRO A 103 7.11 4.98 -14.72
N PHE A 104 7.81 4.85 -13.60
CA PHE A 104 8.29 5.99 -12.81
C PHE A 104 9.11 6.97 -13.65
N ASP A 105 9.98 6.47 -14.52
CA ASP A 105 10.86 7.31 -15.35
C ASP A 105 10.10 8.13 -16.40
N GLU A 106 8.90 7.69 -16.78
CA GLU A 106 8.01 8.36 -17.73
C GLU A 106 7.04 9.35 -17.05
N LEU A 107 7.03 9.40 -15.72
CA LEU A 107 6.21 10.37 -14.98
C LEU A 107 6.73 11.81 -15.19
N THR A 108 5.83 12.79 -15.04
CA THR A 108 6.23 14.20 -14.99
C THR A 108 7.13 14.46 -13.78
N GLU A 109 7.97 15.49 -13.83
CA GLU A 109 8.87 15.83 -12.72
C GLU A 109 8.11 16.08 -11.41
N THR A 110 6.96 16.74 -11.47
CA THR A 110 6.10 16.91 -10.29
C THR A 110 5.59 15.57 -9.76
N ALA A 111 5.22 14.64 -10.65
CA ALA A 111 4.73 13.31 -10.29
C ALA A 111 5.83 12.40 -9.72
N LYS A 112 7.08 12.55 -10.17
CA LYS A 112 8.26 11.90 -9.59
C LYS A 112 8.55 12.46 -8.21
N MET A 113 8.67 13.79 -8.11
CA MET A 113 8.95 14.51 -6.87
C MET A 113 8.00 14.10 -5.73
N VAL A 114 6.68 14.13 -5.94
CA VAL A 114 5.71 13.77 -4.88
C VAL A 114 5.71 12.29 -4.51
N ARG A 115 6.32 11.43 -5.34
CA ARG A 115 6.46 9.99 -5.09
C ARG A 115 7.82 9.64 -4.49
N THR A 116 8.75 10.57 -4.42
CA THR A 116 10.04 10.38 -3.75
C THR A 116 9.91 10.79 -2.27
N TYR A 117 10.45 9.96 -1.39
CA TYR A 117 10.55 10.29 0.03
C TYR A 117 11.63 11.38 0.21
N ASP A 118 11.20 12.58 0.57
CA ASP A 118 12.07 13.73 0.84
C ASP A 118 11.46 14.63 1.93
N PRO A 119 11.74 14.33 3.21
CA PRO A 119 11.27 15.15 4.33
C PRO A 119 11.81 16.59 4.34
N VAL A 120 12.95 16.85 3.68
CA VAL A 120 13.56 18.18 3.65
C VAL A 120 12.74 19.07 2.71
N ALA A 121 12.49 18.61 1.50
CA ALA A 121 11.63 19.31 0.54
C ALA A 121 10.17 19.39 1.04
N ALA A 122 9.67 18.36 1.73
CA ALA A 122 8.35 18.41 2.38
C ALA A 122 8.23 19.57 3.38
N LYS A 123 9.23 19.75 4.26
CA LYS A 123 9.27 20.87 5.22
C LYS A 123 9.34 22.23 4.52
N ALA A 124 10.11 22.34 3.43
CA ALA A 124 10.17 23.56 2.64
C ALA A 124 8.80 23.91 2.03
N LEU A 125 8.10 22.94 1.43
CA LEU A 125 6.75 23.12 0.89
C LEU A 125 5.73 23.52 1.97
N LEU A 126 5.83 22.96 3.19
CA LEU A 126 4.99 23.37 4.31
C LEU A 126 5.26 24.82 4.73
N ALA A 127 6.52 25.24 4.80
CA ALA A 127 6.89 26.63 5.11
C ALA A 127 6.34 27.59 4.05
N GLU A 128 6.51 27.28 2.76
CA GLU A 128 5.94 28.06 1.65
C GLU A 128 4.40 28.10 1.65
N ALA A 129 3.77 27.07 2.21
CA ALA A 129 2.32 27.00 2.36
C ALA A 129 1.79 27.77 3.57
N GLY A 130 2.67 28.41 4.37
CA GLY A 130 2.30 29.14 5.58
C GLY A 130 2.35 28.32 6.88
N TYR A 131 2.95 27.12 6.85
CA TYR A 131 3.07 26.20 7.99
C TYR A 131 4.54 25.86 8.32
N PRO A 132 5.42 26.85 8.61
CA PRO A 132 6.84 26.59 8.87
C PRO A 132 7.10 25.74 10.12
N SER A 133 6.17 25.73 11.07
CA SER A 133 6.20 24.88 12.27
C SER A 133 5.24 23.69 12.18
N GLY A 134 4.69 23.42 10.99
CA GLY A 134 3.66 22.40 10.78
C GLY A 134 2.30 22.81 11.32
N PHE A 135 1.45 21.80 11.53
CA PHE A 135 0.10 21.93 12.05
C PHE A 135 -0.34 20.62 12.71
N ASN A 136 -1.35 20.70 13.57
CA ASN A 136 -2.01 19.52 14.13
C ASN A 136 -3.22 19.14 13.27
N THR A 137 -3.43 17.83 13.10
CA THR A 137 -4.62 17.31 12.42
C THR A 137 -5.08 16.00 13.06
N LYS A 138 -6.25 15.52 12.65
CA LYS A 138 -6.81 14.23 13.10
C LYS A 138 -6.74 13.25 11.95
N VAL A 139 -6.24 12.05 12.23
CA VAL A 139 -6.30 10.91 11.32
C VAL A 139 -7.38 9.97 11.84
N GLN A 140 -8.39 9.72 11.01
CA GLN A 140 -9.39 8.70 11.28
C GLN A 140 -8.91 7.39 10.64
N TYR A 141 -8.92 6.33 11.43
CA TYR A 141 -8.61 4.98 10.96
C TYR A 141 -9.67 4.03 11.48
N HIS A 142 -9.89 2.94 10.76
CA HIS A 142 -10.72 1.83 11.20
C HIS A 142 -9.78 0.67 11.50
N ALA A 143 -9.68 0.28 12.78
CA ALA A 143 -9.03 -0.98 13.14
C ALA A 143 -10.00 -2.12 12.83
N VAL A 144 -9.58 -3.04 11.95
CA VAL A 144 -10.32 -4.27 11.64
C VAL A 144 -9.86 -5.36 12.59
#